data_AF-Q8TN41-F1
#
_entry.id   AF-Q8TN41-F1
#
_cell.length_a   1.000
_cell.length_b   1.000
_cell.length_c   1.000
_cell.angle_alpha   90.00
_cell.angle_beta   90.00
_cell.angle_gamma   90.00
#
_symmetry.space_group_name_H-M   'P 1'
#
loop_
_entity.id
_entity.type
_entity.pdbx_description
1 polymer ?
#
loop_
_entity_poly.entity_id
_entity_poly.type
_entity_poly.pdbx_seq_one_letter_code
_entity_poly.pdbx_strand_id
1 'polypeptide(L)'
;MNPDENNEFVEDNLSLSEFLVPDTPEIKEIKSIYNKEYEYSEYLSEIEFSIADYYYNANRKVTDKDVIRALKNIKENRDKPISFFEKPIEKEIVKSLVEPLEESPLYDHEFTLVLDYVLWSIDNRSWLEDKQAYVKWITYVLDFFSEAEEKKYESKFKKFARKMGISGAQVDMLLMKKEAEDFFEDENLFEEGSFFEGLSPEDILGEDRKADDLETGFFLMTEDEKFDFLLDKGSDYMELMQDYLLDLMGKGDFDKIQEFYTKFNEKHSNFSPLQVMVGTIYAEKDPALAKSYFKEALRSVQESKELPEELKEGLRNHIEYLTTLLFEESPEEVEEKAAESKKGKKTCKSGKSSKGASKKKSESDKEF
;
A
#
# COMPACT_ATOMS: atom_id res chain seq x y z
N MET A 1 35.03 40.07 -20.58
CA MET A 1 34.48 38.83 -21.17
C MET A 1 34.57 37.80 -20.08
N ASN A 2 33.45 37.51 -19.44
CA ASN A 2 33.36 36.51 -18.39
C ASN A 2 33.48 35.12 -19.04
N PRO A 3 34.26 34.19 -18.46
CA PRO A 3 34.31 32.81 -18.93
C PRO A 3 32.97 32.07 -18.78
N ASP A 4 32.10 32.53 -17.86
CA ASP A 4 30.81 31.88 -17.58
C ASP A 4 29.75 32.08 -18.68
N GLU A 5 29.75 33.23 -19.37
CA GLU A 5 28.76 33.50 -20.44
C GLU A 5 28.98 32.64 -21.69
N ASN A 6 30.17 32.07 -21.89
CA ASN A 6 30.46 31.23 -23.05
C ASN A 6 30.15 29.74 -22.84
N ASN A 7 30.20 29.24 -21.59
CA ASN A 7 29.91 27.83 -21.30
C ASN A 7 28.40 27.55 -21.27
N GLU A 8 27.60 28.48 -20.73
CA GLU A 8 26.14 28.34 -20.63
C GLU A 8 25.47 28.21 -22.02
N PHE A 9 26.02 28.88 -23.04
CA PHE A 9 25.57 28.78 -24.43
C PHE A 9 25.97 27.47 -25.13
N VAL A 10 26.98 26.75 -24.64
CA VAL A 10 27.41 25.46 -25.22
C VAL A 10 26.54 24.34 -24.66
N GLU A 11 26.27 24.35 -23.35
CA GLU A 11 25.42 23.37 -22.69
C GLU A 11 23.96 23.42 -23.18
N ASP A 12 23.42 24.61 -23.44
CA ASP A 12 22.03 24.78 -23.89
C ASP A 12 21.72 24.13 -25.26
N ASN A 13 22.76 23.74 -26.01
CA ASN A 13 22.65 23.04 -27.29
C ASN A 13 22.82 21.51 -27.19
N LEU A 14 23.27 20.99 -26.04
CA LEU A 14 23.44 19.56 -25.81
C LEU A 14 22.08 18.88 -25.66
N SER A 15 21.96 17.62 -26.07
CA SER A 15 20.84 16.76 -25.72
C SER A 15 21.29 15.62 -24.82
N LEU A 16 20.42 15.17 -23.90
CA LEU A 16 20.75 14.05 -23.01
C LEU A 16 21.04 12.77 -23.82
N SER A 17 20.33 12.57 -24.93
CA SER A 17 20.52 11.41 -25.80
C SER A 17 21.93 11.28 -26.39
N GLU A 18 22.70 12.37 -26.48
CA GLU A 18 24.09 12.34 -26.95
C GLU A 18 25.01 11.60 -25.99
N PHE A 19 24.63 11.51 -24.71
CA PHE A 19 25.36 10.84 -23.65
C PHE A 19 24.84 9.42 -23.37
N LEU A 20 23.77 8.99 -24.05
CA LEU A 20 23.19 7.66 -23.85
C LEU A 20 23.76 6.63 -24.81
N VAL A 21 23.95 5.41 -24.31
CA VAL A 21 24.41 4.27 -25.09
C VAL A 21 23.21 3.58 -25.75
N PRO A 22 23.31 3.13 -27.02
CA PRO A 22 22.26 2.36 -27.65
C PRO A 22 22.00 1.03 -26.92
N ASP A 23 20.72 0.72 -26.68
CA ASP A 23 20.31 -0.50 -25.98
C ASP A 23 20.84 -1.80 -26.61
N THR A 24 21.16 -2.76 -25.75
CA THR A 24 21.32 -4.17 -26.14
C THR A 24 20.05 -4.98 -25.82
N PRO A 25 19.86 -6.17 -26.42
CA PRO A 25 18.74 -7.05 -26.06
C PRO A 25 18.67 -7.35 -24.57
N GLU A 26 19.82 -7.57 -23.92
CA GLU A 26 19.91 -7.90 -22.49
C GLU A 26 19.47 -6.73 -21.62
N ILE A 27 19.86 -5.50 -21.97
CA ILE A 27 19.45 -4.31 -21.23
C ILE A 27 17.92 -4.12 -21.29
N LYS A 28 17.30 -4.41 -22.43
CA LYS A 28 15.83 -4.32 -22.58
C LYS A 28 15.06 -5.34 -21.74
N GLU A 29 15.72 -6.37 -21.22
CA GLU A 29 15.10 -7.33 -20.30
C GLU A 29 14.97 -6.78 -18.87
N ILE A 30 15.73 -5.74 -18.52
CA ILE A 30 15.63 -5.08 -17.21
C ILE A 30 14.28 -4.39 -17.11
N LYS A 31 13.47 -4.72 -16.10
CA LYS A 31 12.12 -4.13 -15.94
C LYS A 31 12.07 -2.99 -14.94
N SER A 32 13.00 -2.96 -13.99
CA SER A 32 13.05 -1.99 -12.89
C SER A 32 14.49 -1.89 -12.36
N ILE A 33 14.78 -0.76 -11.72
CA ILE A 33 16.03 -0.52 -10.96
C ILE A 33 15.82 -0.63 -9.45
N TYR A 34 14.63 -1.04 -9.00
CA TYR A 34 14.34 -1.32 -7.60
C TYR A 34 15.30 -2.37 -7.02
N ASN A 35 15.79 -2.17 -5.80
CA ASN A 35 16.88 -2.92 -5.15
C ASN A 35 18.26 -2.84 -5.85
N LYS A 36 18.38 -2.01 -6.89
CA LYS A 36 19.62 -1.64 -7.56
C LYS A 36 19.87 -0.14 -7.49
N GLU A 37 19.21 0.56 -6.58
CA GLU A 37 19.28 2.02 -6.44
C GLU A 37 20.72 2.50 -6.28
N TYR A 38 21.55 1.71 -5.59
CA TYR A 38 22.98 2.00 -5.42
C TYR A 38 23.72 2.11 -6.77
N GLU A 39 23.41 1.24 -7.74
CA GLU A 39 24.02 1.25 -9.07
C GLU A 39 23.64 2.50 -9.89
N TYR A 40 22.45 3.05 -9.63
CA TYR A 40 21.92 4.24 -10.32
C TYR A 40 21.93 5.49 -9.43
N SER A 41 22.62 5.42 -8.29
CA SER A 41 22.50 6.41 -7.21
C SER A 41 22.99 7.79 -7.63
N GLU A 42 23.99 7.88 -8.51
CA GLU A 42 24.49 9.15 -9.04
C GLU A 42 23.39 9.91 -9.79
N TYR A 43 22.66 9.25 -10.71
CA TYR A 43 21.58 9.88 -11.47
C TYR A 43 20.34 10.16 -10.62
N LEU A 44 19.97 9.21 -9.75
CA LEU A 44 18.86 9.39 -8.82
C LEU A 44 19.12 10.60 -7.91
N SER A 45 20.32 10.69 -7.34
CA SER A 45 20.72 11.80 -6.47
C SER A 45 20.66 13.13 -7.21
N GLU A 46 21.14 13.22 -8.45
CA GLU A 46 21.10 14.47 -9.23
C GLU A 46 19.67 14.92 -9.57
N ILE A 47 18.77 13.99 -9.88
CA ILE A 47 17.35 14.31 -10.12
C ILE A 47 16.70 14.79 -8.82
N GLU A 48 16.90 14.05 -7.73
CA GLU A 48 16.30 14.33 -6.43
C GLU A 48 16.81 15.64 -5.83
N PHE A 49 18.11 15.88 -5.93
CA PHE A 49 18.75 17.12 -5.52
C PHE A 49 18.20 18.30 -6.33
N SER A 50 18.10 18.19 -7.65
CA SER A 50 17.56 19.26 -8.50
C SER A 50 16.10 19.60 -8.17
N ILE A 51 15.28 18.60 -7.85
CA ILE A 51 13.89 18.80 -7.41
C ILE A 51 13.85 19.53 -6.07
N ALA A 52 14.66 19.08 -5.09
CA ALA A 52 14.72 19.67 -3.76
C ALA A 52 15.25 21.11 -3.78
N ASP A 53 16.35 21.35 -4.49
CA ASP A 53 16.97 22.66 -4.65
C ASP A 53 16.01 23.63 -5.33
N TYR A 54 15.40 23.23 -6.45
CA TYR A 54 14.43 24.06 -7.15
C TYR A 54 13.23 24.40 -6.27
N TYR A 55 12.68 23.44 -5.52
CA TYR A 55 11.60 23.73 -4.57
C TYR A 55 12.06 24.69 -3.48
N TYR A 56 13.23 24.45 -2.88
CA TYR A 56 13.70 25.15 -1.69
C TYR A 56 14.17 26.57 -1.99
N ASN A 57 14.99 26.73 -3.03
CA ASN A 57 15.68 27.98 -3.38
C ASN A 57 14.95 28.82 -4.45
N ALA A 58 14.28 28.18 -5.41
CA ALA A 58 13.65 28.90 -6.52
C ALA A 58 12.13 29.05 -6.38
N ASN A 59 11.41 27.97 -6.06
CA ASN A 59 9.95 27.97 -6.13
C ASN A 59 9.27 27.01 -5.13
N ARG A 60 8.95 27.53 -3.94
CA ARG A 60 8.19 26.82 -2.88
C ARG A 60 6.76 26.43 -3.25
N LYS A 61 6.26 26.82 -4.42
CA LYS A 61 4.91 26.47 -4.90
C LYS A 61 4.91 25.32 -5.92
N VAL A 62 6.08 24.81 -6.32
CA VAL A 62 6.14 23.64 -7.21
C VAL A 62 5.42 22.46 -6.55
N THR A 63 4.63 21.73 -7.34
CA THR A 63 3.85 20.59 -6.88
C THR A 63 4.40 19.28 -7.43
N ASP A 64 4.06 18.17 -6.80
CA ASP A 64 4.43 16.83 -7.29
C ASP A 64 3.91 16.62 -8.73
N LYS A 65 2.74 17.17 -9.07
CA LYS A 65 2.21 17.16 -10.45
C LYS A 65 3.08 17.92 -11.45
N ASP A 66 3.76 18.98 -11.01
CA ASP A 66 4.66 19.74 -11.88
C ASP A 66 5.95 18.95 -12.13
N VAL A 67 6.47 18.28 -11.09
CA VAL A 67 7.62 17.36 -11.19
C VAL A 67 7.29 16.18 -12.10
N ILE A 68 6.15 15.51 -11.91
CA ILE A 68 5.70 14.42 -12.79
C ILE A 68 5.65 14.88 -14.26
N ARG A 69 5.12 16.08 -14.52
CA ARG A 69 5.05 16.63 -15.87
C ARG A 69 6.46 16.89 -16.44
N ALA A 70 7.38 17.38 -15.61
CA ALA A 70 8.75 17.62 -16.01
C ALA A 70 9.46 16.31 -16.37
N LEU A 71 9.43 15.32 -15.48
CA LEU A 71 10.06 14.01 -15.68
C LEU A 71 9.50 13.29 -16.92
N LYS A 72 8.18 13.33 -17.14
CA LYS A 72 7.57 12.77 -18.37
C LYS A 72 8.01 13.51 -19.63
N ASN A 73 8.08 14.84 -19.58
CA ASN A 73 8.54 15.64 -20.71
C ASN A 73 10.01 15.34 -21.06
N ILE A 74 10.87 15.20 -20.05
CA ILE A 74 12.28 14.82 -20.21
C ILE A 74 12.38 13.42 -20.79
N LYS A 75 11.65 12.45 -20.21
CA LYS A 75 11.58 11.08 -20.71
C LYS A 75 11.22 11.03 -22.20
N GLU A 76 10.22 11.79 -22.64
CA GLU A 76 9.74 11.79 -24.02
C GLU A 76 10.64 12.59 -24.99
N ASN A 77 11.38 13.59 -24.51
CA ASN A 77 12.09 14.57 -25.35
C ASN A 77 13.59 14.68 -25.02
N ARG A 78 14.20 13.63 -24.46
CA ARG A 78 15.64 13.56 -24.14
C ARG A 78 16.57 13.73 -25.35
N ASP A 79 16.03 13.57 -26.57
CA ASP A 79 16.71 13.83 -27.84
C ASP A 79 16.72 15.33 -28.24
N LYS A 80 16.00 16.18 -27.50
CA LYS A 80 15.95 17.61 -27.74
C LYS A 80 17.08 18.33 -27.00
N PRO A 81 17.57 19.46 -27.54
CA PRO A 81 18.56 20.27 -26.84
C PRO A 81 17.98 20.83 -25.53
N ILE A 82 18.81 21.11 -24.53
CA ILE A 82 18.37 21.66 -23.23
C ILE A 82 17.51 22.92 -23.41
N SER A 83 17.82 23.75 -24.41
CA SER A 83 17.04 24.95 -24.77
C SER A 83 15.58 24.69 -25.16
N PHE A 84 15.20 23.46 -25.51
CA PHE A 84 13.81 23.06 -25.76
C PHE A 84 12.93 23.09 -24.51
N PHE A 85 13.50 22.82 -23.34
CA PHE A 85 12.75 22.73 -22.10
C PHE A 85 12.44 24.12 -21.56
N GLU A 86 11.19 24.58 -21.67
CA GLU A 86 10.84 25.94 -21.28
C GLU A 86 10.68 26.11 -19.76
N LYS A 87 10.32 25.03 -19.04
CA LYS A 87 10.06 25.13 -17.61
C LYS A 87 11.38 25.11 -16.83
N PRO A 88 11.57 26.02 -15.86
CA PRO A 88 12.81 26.06 -15.08
C PRO A 88 13.19 24.72 -14.42
N ILE A 89 12.22 24.02 -13.80
CA ILE A 89 12.48 22.70 -13.20
C ILE A 89 12.90 21.63 -14.22
N GLU A 90 12.42 21.70 -15.47
CA GLU A 90 12.86 20.78 -16.51
C GLU A 90 14.32 21.05 -16.86
N LYS A 91 14.69 22.34 -16.99
CA LYS A 91 16.09 22.74 -17.23
C LYS A 91 17.02 22.32 -16.10
N GLU A 92 16.63 22.52 -14.84
CA GLU A 92 17.48 22.12 -13.70
C GLU A 92 17.77 20.62 -13.74
N ILE A 93 16.73 19.78 -13.85
CA ILE A 93 16.90 18.32 -13.90
C ILE A 93 17.71 17.89 -15.12
N VAL A 94 17.48 18.49 -16.30
CA VAL A 94 18.22 18.14 -17.51
C VAL A 94 19.68 18.54 -17.40
N LYS A 95 19.98 19.73 -16.87
CA LYS A 95 21.36 20.20 -16.70
C LYS A 95 22.13 19.37 -15.68
N SER A 96 21.50 19.00 -14.56
CA SER A 96 22.13 18.19 -13.51
C SER A 96 22.51 16.79 -13.99
N LEU A 97 21.83 16.28 -15.03
CA LEU A 97 22.10 14.96 -15.59
C LEU A 97 23.22 14.94 -16.64
N VAL A 98 23.73 16.08 -17.11
CA VAL A 98 24.77 16.12 -18.16
C VAL A 98 26.08 15.51 -17.67
N GLU A 99 26.61 16.00 -16.55
CA GLU A 99 27.88 15.54 -15.98
C GLU A 99 27.87 14.04 -15.62
N PRO A 100 26.90 13.50 -14.85
CA PRO A 100 26.90 12.08 -14.51
C PRO A 100 26.76 11.18 -15.75
N LEU A 101 26.00 11.59 -16.78
CA LEU A 101 25.89 10.82 -18.02
C LEU A 101 27.13 10.91 -18.91
N GLU A 102 27.91 12.00 -18.83
CA GLU A 102 29.19 12.12 -19.53
C GLU A 102 30.27 11.23 -18.87
N GLU A 103 30.31 11.20 -17.53
CA GLU A 103 31.26 10.38 -16.78
C GLU A 103 30.91 8.89 -16.80
N SER A 104 29.63 8.57 -16.64
CA SER A 104 29.08 7.22 -16.61
C SER A 104 27.86 7.15 -17.52
N PRO A 105 28.02 6.74 -18.79
CA PRO A 105 26.90 6.66 -19.72
C PRO A 105 25.92 5.54 -19.37
N LEU A 106 24.62 5.86 -19.30
CA LEU A 106 23.54 4.86 -19.22
C LEU A 106 23.11 4.40 -20.61
N TYR A 107 22.53 3.20 -20.68
CA TYR A 107 21.72 2.82 -21.84
C TYR A 107 20.40 3.60 -21.86
N ASP A 108 19.85 3.82 -23.06
CA ASP A 108 18.61 4.57 -23.27
C ASP A 108 17.41 4.01 -22.45
N HIS A 109 17.32 2.68 -22.39
CA HIS A 109 16.33 1.98 -21.58
C HIS A 109 16.56 2.18 -20.08
N GLU A 110 17.79 2.11 -19.60
CA GLU A 110 18.09 2.32 -18.17
C GLU A 110 17.81 3.75 -17.72
N PHE A 111 18.16 4.74 -18.56
CA PHE A 111 17.80 6.13 -18.32
C PHE A 111 16.28 6.29 -18.13
N THR A 112 15.50 5.57 -18.94
CA THR A 112 14.05 5.54 -18.80
C THR A 112 13.61 4.96 -17.46
N LEU A 113 14.25 3.87 -17.01
CA LEU A 113 13.95 3.24 -15.72
C LEU A 113 14.31 4.13 -14.53
N VAL A 114 15.39 4.92 -14.61
CA VAL A 114 15.75 5.91 -13.59
C VAL A 114 14.63 6.94 -13.40
N LEU A 115 14.12 7.51 -14.50
CA LEU A 115 13.01 8.46 -14.43
C LEU A 115 11.71 7.81 -13.93
N ASP A 116 11.45 6.57 -14.33
CA ASP A 116 10.29 5.81 -13.86
C ASP A 116 10.36 5.50 -12.36
N TYR A 117 11.55 5.24 -11.82
CA TYR A 117 11.75 5.04 -10.39
C TYR A 117 11.41 6.29 -9.56
N VAL A 118 11.82 7.47 -10.02
CA VAL A 118 11.46 8.73 -9.36
C VAL A 118 9.96 8.99 -9.46
N LEU A 119 9.34 8.72 -10.62
CA LEU A 119 7.90 8.80 -10.79
C LEU A 119 7.14 7.86 -9.83
N TRP A 120 7.61 6.63 -9.67
CA TRP A 120 7.07 5.65 -8.72
C TRP A 120 7.24 6.13 -7.28
N SER A 121 8.40 6.69 -6.93
CA SER A 121 8.65 7.27 -5.61
C SER A 121 7.72 8.43 -5.26
N ILE A 122 7.32 9.22 -6.26
CA ILE A 122 6.30 10.27 -6.10
C ILE A 122 4.93 9.64 -5.80
N ASP A 123 4.54 8.62 -6.57
CA ASP A 123 3.24 7.96 -6.43
C ASP A 123 3.07 7.25 -5.08
N ASN A 124 4.13 6.61 -4.58
CA ASN A 124 4.18 5.96 -3.26
C ASN A 124 3.98 6.92 -2.07
N ARG A 125 3.97 8.23 -2.31
CA ARG A 125 3.73 9.25 -1.28
C ARG A 125 2.41 9.99 -1.49
N SER A 126 1.62 9.61 -2.48
CA SER A 126 0.33 10.23 -2.80
C SER A 126 -0.73 10.07 -1.69
N TRP A 127 -0.56 9.10 -0.78
CA TRP A 127 -1.39 8.92 0.41
C TRP A 127 -1.26 10.06 1.43
N LEU A 128 -0.16 10.82 1.38
CA LEU A 128 -0.07 12.10 2.07
C LEU A 128 -0.92 13.07 1.25
N GLU A 129 -2.10 13.45 1.78
CA GLU A 129 -3.06 14.39 1.15
C GLU A 129 -2.51 15.83 0.99
N ASP A 130 -1.30 15.99 0.48
CA ASP A 130 -0.58 17.22 0.20
C ASP A 130 -0.18 17.20 -1.28
N LYS A 131 -0.30 18.34 -1.97
CA LYS A 131 0.09 18.46 -3.38
C LYS A 131 1.62 18.49 -3.58
N GLN A 132 2.35 18.47 -2.48
CA GLN A 132 3.79 18.62 -2.37
C GLN A 132 4.37 17.54 -1.44
N ALA A 133 3.77 16.36 -1.42
CA ALA A 133 4.15 15.25 -0.56
C ALA A 133 5.59 14.80 -0.84
N TYR A 134 5.88 14.48 -2.10
CA TYR A 134 7.21 14.03 -2.50
C TYR A 134 8.23 15.17 -2.44
N VAL A 135 7.91 16.34 -3.01
CA VAL A 135 8.89 17.46 -3.03
C VAL A 135 9.29 17.91 -1.62
N LYS A 136 8.35 17.94 -0.65
CA LYS A 136 8.70 18.27 0.74
C LYS A 136 9.47 17.15 1.43
N TRP A 137 9.14 15.90 1.11
CA TRP A 137 9.83 14.74 1.66
C TRP A 137 11.29 14.70 1.21
N ILE A 138 11.57 14.86 -0.09
CA ILE A 138 12.96 14.82 -0.57
C ILE A 138 13.75 16.04 -0.09
N THR A 139 13.11 17.22 0.00
CA THR A 139 13.73 18.41 0.61
C THR A 139 14.07 18.19 2.09
N TYR A 140 13.27 17.40 2.80
CA TYR A 140 13.54 17.01 4.18
C TYR A 140 14.70 16.00 4.26
N VAL A 141 14.68 14.95 3.45
CA VAL A 141 15.72 13.89 3.45
C VAL A 141 17.09 14.44 3.07
N LEU A 142 17.14 15.38 2.12
CA LEU A 142 18.38 16.04 1.70
C LEU A 142 18.81 17.21 2.60
N ASP A 143 18.20 17.36 3.78
CA ASP A 143 18.57 18.34 4.83
C ASP A 143 18.55 19.81 4.36
N PHE A 144 17.67 20.16 3.43
CA PHE A 144 17.49 21.55 3.00
C PHE A 144 16.71 22.38 4.03
N PHE A 145 15.84 21.75 4.82
CA PHE A 145 15.00 22.44 5.80
C PHE A 145 15.81 22.97 6.98
N SER A 146 15.48 24.17 7.44
CA SER A 146 15.93 24.63 8.77
C SER A 146 15.34 23.75 9.88
N GLU A 147 15.98 23.68 11.06
CA GLU A 147 15.46 22.91 12.21
C GLU A 147 13.99 23.22 12.54
N ALA A 148 13.56 24.47 12.35
CA ALA A 148 12.19 24.89 12.60
C ALA A 148 11.20 24.36 11.54
N GLU A 149 11.62 24.29 10.28
CA GLU A 149 10.85 23.71 9.18
C GLU A 149 10.79 22.19 9.32
N GLU A 150 11.91 21.55 9.66
CA GLU A 150 12.04 20.11 9.90
C GLU A 150 11.04 19.64 10.98
N LYS A 151 11.09 20.24 12.17
CA LYS A 151 10.16 19.92 13.28
C LYS A 151 8.70 20.12 12.88
N LYS A 152 8.41 21.15 12.09
CA LYS A 152 7.06 21.45 11.60
C LYS A 152 6.59 20.42 10.57
N TYR A 153 7.48 19.98 9.68
CA TYR A 153 7.22 18.95 8.68
C TYR A 153 6.96 17.61 9.37
N GLU A 154 7.85 17.16 10.24
CA GLU A 154 7.71 15.91 10.98
C GLU A 154 6.44 15.84 11.80
N SER A 155 6.10 16.92 12.51
CA SER A 155 4.87 16.98 13.31
C SER A 155 3.62 16.76 12.45
N LYS A 156 3.60 17.32 11.24
CA LYS A 156 2.51 17.11 10.28
C LYS A 156 2.54 15.69 9.72
N PHE A 157 3.70 15.21 9.31
CA PHE A 157 3.87 13.86 8.77
C PHE A 157 3.42 12.79 9.78
N LYS A 158 3.91 12.87 11.03
CA LYS A 158 3.49 12.00 12.15
C LYS A 158 1.98 12.04 12.39
N LYS A 159 1.35 13.21 12.24
CA LYS A 159 -0.10 13.34 12.38
C LYS A 159 -0.86 12.63 11.24
N PHE A 160 -0.38 12.71 10.00
CA PHE A 160 -0.99 12.00 8.87
C PHE A 160 -0.79 10.49 8.98
N ALA A 161 0.43 10.05 9.26
CA ALA A 161 0.76 8.64 9.40
C ALA A 161 -0.08 7.95 10.49
N ARG A 162 -0.27 8.60 11.66
CA ARG A 162 -1.16 8.09 12.72
C ARG A 162 -2.61 7.90 12.29
N LYS A 163 -3.13 8.74 11.38
CA LYS A 163 -4.49 8.58 10.86
C LYS A 163 -4.62 7.35 9.96
N MET A 164 -3.53 6.94 9.32
CA MET A 164 -3.45 5.79 8.43
C MET A 164 -3.03 4.51 9.16
N GLY A 165 -2.94 4.54 10.50
CA GLY A 165 -2.51 3.37 11.30
C GLY A 165 -1.02 3.07 11.26
N ILE A 166 -0.20 3.97 10.68
CA ILE A 166 1.25 3.78 10.58
C ILE A 166 1.91 4.01 11.95
N SER A 167 2.73 3.07 12.39
CA SER A 167 3.41 3.07 13.68
C SER A 167 4.50 4.14 13.76
N GLY A 168 4.92 4.49 14.99
CA GLY A 168 6.00 5.47 15.19
C GLY A 168 7.32 5.04 14.53
N ALA A 169 7.66 3.75 14.62
CA ALA A 169 8.86 3.18 14.00
C ALA A 169 8.80 3.24 12.47
N GLN A 170 7.64 2.91 11.87
CA GLN A 170 7.42 3.05 10.43
C GLN A 170 7.51 4.50 9.97
N VAL A 171 7.05 5.47 10.78
CA VAL A 171 7.23 6.88 10.46
C VAL A 171 8.69 7.30 10.46
N ASP A 172 9.47 6.86 11.43
CA ASP A 172 10.88 7.20 11.49
C ASP A 172 11.66 6.54 10.34
N MET A 173 11.26 5.34 9.87
CA MET A 173 11.77 4.72 8.63
C MET A 173 11.41 5.56 7.39
N LEU A 174 10.14 5.95 7.24
CA LEU A 174 9.71 6.80 6.12
C LEU A 174 10.37 8.18 6.12
N LEU A 175 10.80 8.67 7.29
CA LEU A 175 11.59 9.89 7.43
C LEU A 175 13.11 9.62 7.37
N MET A 176 13.54 8.40 7.06
CA MET A 176 14.96 8.03 6.95
C MET A 176 15.77 8.40 8.20
N LYS A 177 15.15 8.34 9.40
CA LYS A 177 15.77 8.73 10.69
C LYS A 177 16.60 7.63 11.36
N LYS A 178 16.41 6.39 10.94
CA LYS A 178 17.14 5.21 11.40
C LYS A 178 17.62 4.44 10.17
N GLU A 179 18.82 3.89 10.24
CA GLU A 179 19.27 2.91 9.25
C GLU A 179 18.36 1.67 9.34
N ALA A 180 18.13 0.98 8.22
CA ALA A 180 17.27 -0.20 8.19
C ALA A 180 17.74 -1.29 9.17
N GLU A 181 19.04 -1.33 9.50
CA GLU A 181 19.63 -2.26 10.47
C GLU A 181 19.19 -1.96 11.92
N ASP A 182 19.07 -0.68 12.31
CA ASP A 182 18.62 -0.24 13.65
C ASP A 182 17.11 -0.43 13.88
N PHE A 183 16.37 -0.80 12.84
CA PHE A 183 14.93 -1.08 12.90
C PHE A 183 14.66 -2.48 13.44
N PHE A 184 15.45 -3.48 13.05
CA PHE A 184 15.22 -4.88 13.45
C PHE A 184 15.73 -5.22 14.86
N GLU A 185 16.43 -4.29 15.52
CA GLU A 185 16.84 -4.42 16.92
C GLU A 185 15.74 -4.04 17.93
N ASP A 186 14.58 -3.51 17.48
CA ASP A 186 13.48 -3.16 18.37
C ASP A 186 12.67 -4.41 18.75
N GLU A 187 12.89 -4.93 19.97
CA GLU A 187 12.28 -6.17 20.50
C GLU A 187 10.73 -6.17 20.46
N ASN A 188 10.09 -5.01 20.27
CA ASN A 188 8.64 -4.87 20.21
C ASN A 188 8.02 -5.13 18.82
N LEU A 189 8.85 -5.31 17.77
CA LEU A 189 8.39 -5.51 16.39
C LEU A 189 7.72 -6.86 16.13
N PHE A 190 7.98 -7.85 17.00
CA PHE A 190 7.50 -9.23 16.88
C PHE A 190 6.58 -9.64 18.03
N GLU A 191 6.10 -8.67 18.84
CA GLU A 191 5.16 -8.95 19.93
C GLU A 191 3.77 -9.34 19.39
N GLU A 192 3.02 -10.08 20.23
CA GLU A 192 1.65 -10.54 20.00
C GLU A 192 0.74 -9.34 19.68
N GLY A 193 0.15 -9.31 18.47
CA GLY A 193 -0.64 -8.19 17.94
C GLY A 193 0.12 -7.21 17.01
N SER A 194 1.39 -7.48 16.68
CA SER A 194 2.16 -6.73 15.67
C SER A 194 1.97 -7.30 14.26
N PHE A 195 2.28 -6.50 13.22
CA PHE A 195 2.15 -6.94 11.82
C PHE A 195 3.09 -8.10 11.45
N PHE A 196 4.20 -8.27 12.18
CA PHE A 196 5.19 -9.32 11.96
C PHE A 196 5.09 -10.46 12.99
N GLU A 197 3.94 -10.59 13.66
CA GLU A 197 3.70 -11.64 14.64
C GLU A 197 3.92 -13.04 14.03
N GLY A 198 4.96 -13.73 14.50
CA GLY A 198 5.29 -15.08 14.07
C GLY A 198 6.24 -15.19 12.87
N LEU A 199 6.76 -14.07 12.34
CA LEU A 199 7.78 -14.05 11.28
C LEU A 199 9.18 -13.87 11.88
N SER A 200 10.16 -14.64 11.43
CA SER A 200 11.58 -14.38 11.74
C SER A 200 12.18 -13.35 10.76
N PRO A 201 13.27 -12.64 11.12
CA PRO A 201 14.00 -11.79 10.18
C PRO A 201 14.41 -12.55 8.91
N GLU A 202 14.69 -13.85 9.00
CA GLU A 202 14.98 -14.71 7.85
C GLU A 202 13.75 -15.06 7.00
N ASP A 203 12.53 -15.02 7.55
CA ASP A 203 11.29 -15.21 6.78
C ASP A 203 10.90 -13.94 6.00
N ILE A 204 11.35 -12.76 6.46
CA ILE A 204 11.14 -11.45 5.81
C ILE A 204 12.24 -11.16 4.78
N LEU A 205 13.48 -11.58 5.06
CA LEU A 205 14.65 -11.41 4.20
C LEU A 205 14.97 -12.64 3.34
N GLY A 206 14.12 -13.66 3.38
CA GLY A 206 14.24 -14.86 2.58
C GLY A 206 14.08 -14.51 1.10
N GLU A 207 15.20 -14.39 0.40
CA GLU A 207 15.26 -14.09 -1.04
C GLU A 207 14.37 -15.03 -1.86
N ASP A 208 13.16 -14.57 -2.21
CA ASP A 208 12.40 -15.12 -3.34
C ASP A 208 12.48 -14.11 -4.50
N ARG A 209 13.68 -13.98 -5.08
CA ARG A 209 14.06 -13.04 -6.18
C ARG A 209 13.16 -13.07 -7.43
N LYS A 210 12.11 -13.90 -7.47
CA LYS A 210 11.11 -13.94 -8.54
C LYS A 210 9.78 -13.27 -8.19
N ALA A 211 9.48 -13.06 -6.90
CA ALA A 211 8.26 -12.39 -6.47
C ALA A 211 8.38 -10.86 -6.62
N ASP A 212 9.53 -10.29 -6.24
CA ASP A 212 9.74 -8.83 -6.16
C ASP A 212 9.76 -8.09 -7.51
N ASP A 213 10.36 -8.71 -8.54
CA ASP A 213 10.33 -8.19 -9.93
C ASP A 213 8.91 -8.17 -10.51
N LEU A 214 8.05 -9.05 -10.01
CA LEU A 214 6.70 -9.27 -10.49
C LEU A 214 5.69 -8.41 -9.72
N GLU A 215 5.92 -8.16 -8.44
CA GLU A 215 5.22 -7.15 -7.64
C GLU A 215 5.45 -5.72 -8.16
N THR A 216 6.70 -5.35 -8.44
CA THR A 216 7.00 -4.02 -9.01
C THR A 216 6.41 -3.86 -10.41
N GLY A 217 6.49 -4.92 -11.24
CA GLY A 217 5.82 -4.95 -12.54
C GLY A 217 4.29 -4.83 -12.42
N PHE A 218 3.70 -5.47 -11.41
CA PHE A 218 2.27 -5.43 -11.14
C PHE A 218 1.80 -4.00 -10.83
N PHE A 219 2.49 -3.23 -9.99
CA PHE A 219 2.06 -1.87 -9.67
C PHE A 219 2.11 -0.90 -10.84
N LEU A 220 3.02 -1.12 -11.80
CA LEU A 220 3.18 -0.31 -13.02
C LEU A 220 2.18 -0.68 -14.14
N MET A 221 1.48 -1.81 -14.02
CA MET A 221 0.45 -2.23 -14.97
C MET A 221 -0.77 -1.31 -14.92
N THR A 222 -1.47 -1.20 -16.05
CA THR A 222 -2.80 -0.58 -16.11
C THR A 222 -3.80 -1.41 -15.29
N GLU A 223 -4.93 -0.80 -14.92
CA GLU A 223 -5.99 -1.48 -14.15
C GLU A 223 -6.48 -2.77 -14.79
N ASP A 224 -6.62 -2.80 -16.12
CA ASP A 224 -7.07 -3.97 -16.86
C ASP A 224 -5.99 -5.07 -16.87
N GLU A 225 -4.72 -4.69 -16.99
CA GLU A 225 -3.58 -5.61 -16.91
C GLU A 225 -3.42 -6.20 -15.50
N LYS A 226 -3.59 -5.38 -14.44
CA LYS A 226 -3.60 -5.85 -13.04
C LYS A 226 -4.70 -6.88 -12.81
N PHE A 227 -5.90 -6.58 -13.31
CA PHE A 227 -7.05 -7.47 -13.21
C PHE A 227 -6.76 -8.83 -13.88
N ASP A 228 -6.30 -8.82 -15.13
CA ASP A 228 -5.99 -10.05 -15.87
C ASP A 228 -4.82 -10.83 -15.26
N PHE A 229 -3.80 -10.12 -14.76
CA PHE A 229 -2.66 -10.71 -14.06
C PHE A 229 -3.11 -11.49 -12.82
N LEU A 230 -3.89 -10.85 -11.94
CA LEU A 230 -4.37 -11.49 -10.71
C LEU A 230 -5.38 -12.60 -10.99
N LEU A 231 -6.15 -12.53 -12.07
CA LEU A 231 -6.98 -13.66 -12.48
C LEU A 231 -6.15 -14.91 -12.82
N ASP A 232 -4.95 -14.76 -13.39
CA ASP A 232 -4.09 -15.89 -13.71
C ASP A 232 -3.23 -16.35 -12.54
N LYS A 233 -2.62 -15.40 -11.82
CA LYS A 233 -1.56 -15.67 -10.84
C LYS A 233 -1.94 -15.37 -9.39
N GLY A 234 -3.10 -14.77 -9.13
CA GLY A 234 -3.43 -14.27 -7.81
C GLY A 234 -3.46 -15.33 -6.69
N SER A 235 -3.68 -16.61 -7.01
CA SER A 235 -3.57 -17.70 -6.03
C SER A 235 -2.17 -17.82 -5.41
N ASP A 236 -1.15 -17.43 -6.17
CA ASP A 236 0.26 -17.49 -5.79
C ASP A 236 0.75 -16.16 -5.18
N TYR A 237 -0.02 -15.07 -5.37
CA TYR A 237 0.32 -13.71 -4.94
C TYR A 237 -0.85 -13.08 -4.16
N MET A 238 -1.13 -13.65 -2.99
CA MET A 238 -2.28 -13.26 -2.16
C MET A 238 -2.21 -11.81 -1.66
N GLU A 239 -1.00 -11.30 -1.41
CA GLU A 239 -0.78 -9.93 -0.94
C GLU A 239 -1.13 -8.91 -2.03
N LEU A 240 -0.65 -9.11 -3.26
CA LEU A 240 -1.01 -8.26 -4.41
C LEU A 240 -2.51 -8.29 -4.71
N MET A 241 -3.14 -9.46 -4.52
CA MET A 241 -4.59 -9.57 -4.64
C MET A 241 -5.31 -8.76 -3.57
N GLN A 242 -4.87 -8.85 -2.32
CA GLN A 242 -5.46 -8.10 -1.22
C GLN A 242 -5.31 -6.59 -1.44
N ASP A 243 -4.13 -6.12 -1.82
CA ASP A 243 -3.87 -4.70 -2.08
C ASP A 243 -4.73 -4.16 -3.23
N TYR A 244 -4.83 -4.93 -4.32
CA TYR A 244 -5.68 -4.57 -5.46
C TYR A 244 -7.16 -4.42 -5.04
N LEU A 245 -7.67 -5.35 -4.24
CA LEU A 245 -9.05 -5.30 -3.76
C LEU A 245 -9.30 -4.14 -2.78
N LEU A 246 -8.33 -3.80 -1.94
CA LEU A 246 -8.39 -2.65 -1.04
C LEU A 246 -8.34 -1.32 -1.80
N ASP A 247 -7.52 -1.21 -2.84
CA ASP A 247 -7.46 -0.04 -3.71
C ASP A 247 -8.81 0.18 -4.45
N LEU A 248 -9.40 -0.89 -4.99
CA LEU A 248 -10.75 -0.84 -5.56
C LEU A 248 -11.80 -0.41 -4.52
N MET A 249 -11.70 -0.89 -3.27
CA MET A 249 -12.60 -0.46 -2.20
C MET A 249 -12.42 1.05 -1.91
N GLY A 250 -11.17 1.52 -1.81
CA GLY A 250 -10.85 2.93 -1.58
C GLY A 250 -11.41 3.85 -2.68
N LYS A 251 -11.42 3.37 -3.94
CA LYS A 251 -12.05 4.04 -5.09
C LYS A 251 -13.58 3.92 -5.10
N GLY A 252 -14.15 3.01 -4.33
CA GLY A 252 -15.59 2.72 -4.31
C GLY A 252 -16.06 1.84 -5.48
N ASP A 253 -15.15 1.17 -6.18
CA ASP A 253 -15.40 0.36 -7.38
C ASP A 253 -15.85 -1.08 -7.02
N PHE A 254 -16.91 -1.19 -6.23
CA PHE A 254 -17.42 -2.47 -5.75
C PHE A 254 -17.96 -3.38 -6.86
N ASP A 255 -18.39 -2.82 -8.00
CA ASP A 255 -18.80 -3.58 -9.18
C ASP A 255 -17.61 -4.37 -9.76
N LYS A 256 -16.42 -3.75 -9.82
CA LYS A 256 -15.18 -4.43 -10.25
C LYS A 256 -14.75 -5.50 -9.25
N ILE A 257 -14.92 -5.28 -7.95
CA ILE A 257 -14.62 -6.29 -6.93
C ILE A 257 -15.50 -7.54 -7.12
N GLN A 258 -16.80 -7.35 -7.41
CA GLN A 258 -17.72 -8.46 -7.71
C GLN A 258 -17.34 -9.18 -9.01
N GLU A 259 -16.99 -8.42 -10.05
CA GLU A 259 -16.54 -8.97 -11.31
C GLU A 259 -15.27 -9.81 -11.14
N PHE A 260 -14.28 -9.29 -10.40
CA PHE A 260 -13.05 -9.99 -10.06
C PHE A 260 -13.36 -11.29 -9.29
N TYR A 261 -14.14 -11.20 -8.22
CA TYR A 261 -14.53 -12.34 -7.41
C TYR A 261 -15.18 -13.46 -8.24
N THR A 262 -16.11 -13.08 -9.13
CA THR A 262 -16.83 -14.03 -9.99
C THR A 262 -15.87 -14.72 -10.96
N LYS A 263 -15.09 -13.95 -11.72
CA LYS A 263 -14.15 -14.47 -12.72
C LYS A 263 -13.02 -15.29 -12.08
N PHE A 264 -12.54 -14.89 -10.89
CA PHE A 264 -11.50 -15.61 -10.18
C PHE A 264 -12.02 -16.98 -9.72
N ASN A 265 -13.22 -17.05 -9.12
CA ASN A 265 -13.80 -18.31 -8.68
C ASN A 265 -14.17 -19.27 -9.82
N GLU A 266 -14.50 -18.75 -11.01
CA GLU A 266 -14.67 -19.57 -12.22
C GLU A 266 -13.39 -20.29 -12.62
N LYS A 267 -12.23 -19.65 -12.41
CA LYS A 267 -10.92 -20.15 -12.82
C LYS A 267 -10.22 -20.96 -11.71
N HIS A 268 -10.33 -20.50 -10.48
CA HIS A 268 -9.72 -21.08 -9.28
C HIS A 268 -10.84 -21.45 -8.30
N SER A 269 -11.40 -22.65 -8.49
CA SER A 269 -12.59 -23.07 -7.74
C SER A 269 -12.35 -23.11 -6.23
N ASN A 270 -13.26 -22.46 -5.49
CA ASN A 270 -13.32 -22.47 -4.02
C ASN A 270 -12.05 -21.95 -3.31
N PHE A 271 -11.39 -20.92 -3.85
CA PHE A 271 -10.24 -20.31 -3.16
C PHE A 271 -10.67 -19.53 -1.91
N SER A 272 -10.54 -20.18 -0.74
CA SER A 272 -11.00 -19.62 0.56
C SER A 272 -10.39 -18.27 0.95
N PRO A 273 -9.12 -17.94 0.64
CA PRO A 273 -8.55 -16.63 0.99
C PRO A 273 -9.30 -15.47 0.33
N LEU A 274 -9.64 -15.57 -0.96
CA LEU A 274 -10.40 -14.53 -1.65
C LEU A 274 -11.79 -14.32 -1.03
N GLN A 275 -12.44 -15.40 -0.58
CA GLN A 275 -13.75 -15.31 0.09
C GLN A 275 -13.63 -14.56 1.42
N VAL A 276 -12.55 -14.76 2.18
CA VAL A 276 -12.30 -14.00 3.42
C VAL A 276 -12.01 -12.53 3.10
N MET A 277 -11.15 -12.24 2.11
CA MET A 277 -10.83 -10.86 1.71
C MET A 277 -12.08 -10.08 1.31
N VAL A 278 -12.87 -10.62 0.37
CA VAL A 278 -14.10 -9.96 -0.09
C VAL A 278 -15.15 -9.88 1.03
N GLY A 279 -15.24 -10.90 1.88
CA GLY A 279 -16.07 -10.86 3.09
C GLY A 279 -15.75 -9.66 4.00
N THR A 280 -14.47 -9.44 4.29
CA THR A 280 -14.00 -8.30 5.09
C THR A 280 -14.30 -6.98 4.40
N ILE A 281 -14.08 -6.89 3.09
CA ILE A 281 -14.34 -5.67 2.30
C ILE A 281 -15.81 -5.25 2.35
N TYR A 282 -16.71 -6.23 2.32
CA TYR A 282 -18.16 -5.97 2.35
C TYR A 282 -18.72 -5.84 3.76
N ALA A 283 -17.92 -6.05 4.83
CA ALA A 283 -18.42 -6.11 6.20
C ALA A 283 -19.21 -4.86 6.61
N GLU A 284 -18.71 -3.67 6.28
CA GLU A 284 -19.39 -2.40 6.58
C GLU A 284 -20.48 -2.03 5.56
N LYS A 285 -20.31 -2.44 4.29
CA LYS A 285 -21.20 -2.03 3.19
C LYS A 285 -22.45 -2.88 3.09
N ASP A 286 -22.29 -4.20 3.12
CA ASP A 286 -23.38 -5.18 3.07
C ASP A 286 -23.03 -6.36 4.01
N PRO A 287 -23.39 -6.24 5.30
CA PRO A 287 -23.12 -7.26 6.30
C PRO A 287 -23.73 -8.62 5.96
N ALA A 288 -24.85 -8.66 5.23
CA ALA A 288 -25.50 -9.91 4.86
C ALA A 288 -24.69 -10.64 3.78
N LEU A 289 -24.21 -9.89 2.79
CA LEU A 289 -23.33 -10.41 1.74
C LEU A 289 -21.97 -10.83 2.31
N ALA A 290 -21.38 -10.03 3.20
CA ALA A 290 -20.14 -10.39 3.89
C ALA A 290 -20.26 -11.69 4.70
N LYS A 291 -21.35 -11.87 5.47
CA LYS A 291 -21.65 -13.13 6.16
C LYS A 291 -21.79 -14.32 5.21
N SER A 292 -22.26 -14.09 3.98
CA SER A 292 -22.36 -15.16 2.98
C SER A 292 -20.99 -15.62 2.49
N TYR A 293 -20.04 -14.69 2.29
CA TYR A 293 -18.67 -15.02 1.90
C TYR A 293 -17.91 -15.77 3.00
N PHE A 294 -18.04 -15.36 4.27
CA PHE A 294 -17.41 -16.10 5.37
C PHE A 294 -17.97 -17.51 5.53
N LYS A 295 -19.28 -17.71 5.31
CA LYS A 295 -19.87 -19.07 5.27
C LYS A 295 -19.30 -19.90 4.13
N GLU A 296 -19.07 -19.28 2.98
CA GLU A 296 -18.49 -19.96 1.84
C GLU A 296 -17.02 -20.33 2.06
N ALA A 297 -16.24 -19.44 2.68
CA ALA A 297 -14.87 -19.70 3.13
C ALA A 297 -14.81 -20.89 4.09
N LEU A 298 -15.69 -20.92 5.10
CA LEU A 298 -15.80 -22.04 6.03
C LEU A 298 -16.12 -23.35 5.32
N ARG A 299 -17.06 -23.34 4.38
CA ARG A 299 -17.38 -24.53 3.58
C ARG A 299 -16.18 -24.98 2.76
N SER A 300 -15.47 -24.06 2.11
CA SER A 300 -14.30 -24.38 1.30
C SER A 300 -13.18 -25.03 2.14
N VAL A 301 -12.87 -24.45 3.30
CA VAL A 301 -11.86 -25.01 4.24
C VAL A 301 -12.23 -26.41 4.70
N GLN A 302 -13.51 -26.66 5.03
CA GLN A 302 -13.98 -27.97 5.49
C GLN A 302 -13.94 -29.03 4.39
N GLU A 303 -14.32 -28.66 3.16
CA GLU A 303 -14.37 -29.57 2.01
C GLU A 303 -12.99 -29.81 1.37
N SER A 304 -11.99 -28.99 1.71
CA SER A 304 -10.61 -29.15 1.20
C SER A 304 -10.02 -30.49 1.60
N LYS A 305 -9.50 -31.23 0.63
CA LYS A 305 -8.79 -32.51 0.85
C LYS A 305 -7.27 -32.33 1.03
N GLU A 306 -6.78 -31.14 0.73
CA GLU A 306 -5.34 -30.82 0.72
C GLU A 306 -4.87 -30.33 2.09
N LEU A 307 -5.78 -29.75 2.89
CA LEU A 307 -5.46 -29.22 4.21
C LEU A 307 -5.51 -30.32 5.29
N PRO A 308 -4.48 -30.44 6.15
CA PRO A 308 -4.53 -31.19 7.40
C PRO A 308 -5.68 -30.73 8.31
N GLU A 309 -6.30 -31.66 9.06
CA GLU A 309 -7.43 -31.35 9.95
C GLU A 309 -7.10 -30.30 11.03
N GLU A 310 -5.85 -30.27 11.52
CA GLU A 310 -5.38 -29.27 12.48
C GLU A 310 -5.40 -27.85 11.89
N LEU A 311 -4.99 -27.69 10.62
CA LEU A 311 -5.01 -26.41 9.92
C LEU A 311 -6.44 -25.99 9.56
N LYS A 312 -7.32 -26.95 9.21
CA LYS A 312 -8.74 -26.67 8.99
C LYS A 312 -9.41 -26.11 10.22
N GLU A 313 -9.14 -26.71 11.39
CA GLU A 313 -9.71 -26.25 12.65
C GLU A 313 -9.18 -24.86 13.03
N GLY A 314 -7.88 -24.60 12.82
CA GLY A 314 -7.29 -23.28 13.00
C GLY A 314 -7.92 -22.21 12.12
N LEU A 315 -8.03 -22.46 10.80
CA LEU A 315 -8.65 -21.55 9.84
C LEU A 315 -10.14 -21.33 10.14
N ARG A 316 -10.85 -22.38 10.54
CA ARG A 316 -12.25 -22.29 10.96
C ARG A 316 -12.40 -21.36 12.14
N ASN A 317 -11.63 -21.57 13.21
CA ASN A 317 -11.69 -20.73 14.41
C ASN A 317 -11.37 -19.28 14.08
N HIS A 318 -10.40 -19.04 13.19
CA HIS A 318 -10.04 -17.70 12.74
C HIS A 318 -11.17 -17.01 11.96
N ILE A 319 -11.81 -17.69 11.01
CA ILE A 319 -12.95 -17.14 10.24
C ILE A 319 -14.16 -16.89 11.16
N GLU A 320 -14.44 -17.79 12.10
CA GLU A 320 -15.52 -17.63 13.09
C GLU A 320 -15.24 -16.45 14.04
N TYR A 321 -13.99 -16.29 14.48
CA TYR A 321 -13.55 -15.16 15.29
C TYR A 321 -13.68 -13.83 14.53
N LEU A 322 -13.17 -13.75 13.30
CA LEU A 322 -13.31 -12.58 12.43
C LEU A 322 -14.78 -12.22 12.18
N THR A 323 -15.63 -13.21 11.92
CA THR A 323 -17.08 -13.01 11.75
C THR A 323 -17.70 -12.42 13.02
N THR A 324 -17.25 -12.87 14.20
CA THR A 324 -17.75 -12.35 15.48
C THR A 324 -17.29 -10.92 15.72
N LEU A 325 -16.02 -10.62 15.45
CA LEU A 325 -15.41 -9.30 15.60
C LEU A 325 -16.10 -8.25 14.69
N LEU A 326 -16.33 -8.61 13.43
CA LEU A 326 -16.89 -7.71 12.42
C LEU A 326 -18.39 -7.48 12.57
N PHE A 327 -19.11 -8.39 13.25
CA PHE A 327 -20.57 -8.34 13.36
C PHE A 327 -21.07 -8.43 14.79
N GLU A 328 -20.30 -7.95 15.80
CA GLU A 328 -20.69 -7.93 17.21
C GLU A 328 -22.21 -7.79 17.35
N GLU A 329 -22.89 -8.88 17.72
CA GLU A 329 -24.32 -8.87 17.95
C GLU A 329 -24.55 -7.86 19.08
N SER A 330 -25.13 -6.70 18.75
CA SER A 330 -25.72 -5.85 19.80
C SER A 330 -26.62 -6.75 20.66
N PRO A 331 -26.60 -6.61 22.00
CA PRO A 331 -27.32 -7.51 22.91
C PRO A 331 -28.84 -7.57 22.70
N GLU A 332 -29.38 -6.80 21.76
CA GLU A 332 -30.79 -6.82 21.35
C GLU A 332 -31.17 -8.05 20.48
N GLU A 333 -30.26 -8.64 19.69
CA GLU A 333 -30.59 -9.84 18.87
C GLU A 333 -30.60 -11.16 19.66
N VAL A 334 -29.88 -11.22 20.79
CA VAL A 334 -29.89 -12.39 21.68
C VAL A 334 -31.23 -12.49 22.43
N GLU A 335 -31.87 -11.35 22.76
CA GLU A 335 -33.20 -11.36 23.37
C GLU A 335 -34.29 -11.80 22.40
N GLU A 336 -34.17 -11.54 21.09
CA GLU A 336 -35.18 -11.94 20.12
C GLU A 336 -35.14 -13.47 19.86
N LYS A 337 -33.94 -14.06 19.74
CA LYS A 337 -33.79 -15.53 19.67
C LYS A 337 -34.14 -16.23 21.00
N ALA A 338 -33.90 -15.59 22.15
CA ALA A 338 -34.34 -16.09 23.46
C ALA A 338 -35.87 -15.96 23.66
N ALA A 339 -36.52 -14.97 23.04
CA ALA A 339 -37.98 -14.78 23.09
C ALA A 339 -38.72 -15.73 22.14
N GLU A 340 -38.17 -16.02 20.96
CA GLU A 340 -38.75 -17.01 20.03
C GLU A 340 -38.60 -18.45 20.53
N SER A 341 -37.44 -18.79 21.11
CA SER A 341 -37.22 -20.10 21.73
C SER A 341 -38.07 -20.33 22.99
N LYS A 342 -38.48 -19.27 23.70
CA LYS A 342 -39.45 -19.35 24.82
C LYS A 342 -40.91 -19.40 24.38
N LYS A 343 -41.26 -19.02 23.15
CA LYS A 343 -42.62 -19.19 22.60
C LYS A 343 -42.88 -20.58 22.01
N GLY A 344 -41.82 -21.35 21.68
CA GLY A 344 -41.94 -22.69 21.08
C GLY A 344 -42.12 -23.88 22.04
N LYS A 345 -42.03 -23.69 23.36
CA LYS A 345 -42.06 -24.81 24.33
C LYS A 345 -43.01 -24.56 25.51
N LYS A 346 -44.33 -24.66 25.25
CA LYS A 346 -45.34 -24.98 26.28
C LYS A 346 -46.37 -26.00 25.77
N THR A 347 -45.92 -27.24 25.82
CA THR A 347 -46.63 -28.46 26.28
C THR A 347 -48.15 -28.43 26.44
N CYS A 348 -48.82 -29.28 25.65
CA CYS A 348 -50.10 -29.89 25.99
C CYS A 348 -49.95 -30.93 27.12
N LYS A 349 -50.90 -30.88 28.07
CA LYS A 349 -51.33 -31.92 29.04
C LYS A 349 -50.30 -32.29 30.12
N SER A 350 -50.64 -32.38 31.40
CA SER A 350 -51.90 -32.79 32.03
C SER A 350 -52.01 -32.21 33.44
N GLY A 351 -53.23 -31.86 33.84
CA GLY A 351 -53.53 -31.42 35.19
C GLY A 351 -53.70 -32.60 36.15
N LYS A 352 -53.13 -32.49 37.35
CA LYS A 352 -53.70 -33.06 38.56
C LYS A 352 -53.31 -32.22 39.78
N SER A 353 -54.34 -31.89 40.53
CA SER A 353 -54.44 -31.06 41.73
C SER A 353 -53.60 -31.54 42.91
N SER A 354 -53.10 -30.60 43.74
CA SER A 354 -53.51 -30.47 45.16
C SER A 354 -52.77 -29.36 45.94
N LYS A 355 -53.56 -28.38 46.40
CA LYS A 355 -53.60 -27.69 47.70
C LYS A 355 -52.35 -27.56 48.61
N GLY A 356 -52.14 -26.32 49.07
CA GLY A 356 -51.53 -25.93 50.37
C GLY A 356 -50.88 -24.53 50.28
N ALA A 357 -51.57 -23.42 50.58
CA ALA A 357 -51.66 -22.76 51.91
C ALA A 357 -50.26 -22.35 52.45
N SER A 358 -49.88 -21.10 52.79
CA SER A 358 -50.62 -19.95 53.30
C SER A 358 -49.77 -18.65 53.28
N LYS A 359 -50.47 -17.51 53.14
CA LYS A 359 -50.41 -16.23 53.91
C LYS A 359 -49.15 -15.33 53.95
N LYS A 360 -49.46 -14.08 53.51
CA LYS A 360 -49.26 -12.73 54.10
C LYS A 360 -47.84 -12.12 54.04
N LYS A 361 -47.60 -10.90 53.53
CA LYS A 361 -48.17 -9.52 53.63
C LYS A 361 -47.31 -8.64 54.57
N SER A 362 -46.59 -7.67 53.97
CA SER A 362 -46.29 -6.30 54.43
C SER A 362 -45.32 -5.69 53.40
N GLU A 363 -45.67 -4.69 52.57
CA GLU A 363 -45.73 -3.24 52.90
C GLU A 363 -44.53 -2.82 53.77
N SER A 364 -43.73 -1.80 53.48
CA SER A 364 -43.81 -0.69 52.53
C SER A 364 -42.49 0.11 52.60
N ASP A 365 -42.15 0.78 51.50
CA ASP A 365 -41.57 2.12 51.39
C ASP A 365 -40.24 2.57 52.06
N LYS A 366 -39.35 3.00 51.15
CA LYS A 366 -38.69 4.32 51.02
C LYS A 366 -37.51 4.75 51.91
N GLU A 367 -36.51 5.24 51.16
CA GLU A 367 -35.66 6.43 51.39
C GLU A 367 -34.83 6.45 52.68
N PHE A 368 -33.54 6.12 52.58
CA PHE A 368 -32.44 7.09 52.47
C PHE A 368 -31.15 6.39 52.00
#